data_AF-A0A3M3U792-F1
#
_entry.id   AF-A0A3M3U792-F1
#
_cell.length_a   1.000
_cell.length_b   1.000
_cell.length_c   1.000
_cell.angle_alpha   90.00
_cell.angle_beta   90.00
_cell.angle_gamma   90.00
#
_symmetry.space_group_name_H-M   'P 1'
#
loop_
_entity.id
_entity.type
_entity.pdbx_description
1 polymer ?
#
loop_
_entity_poly.entity_id
_entity_poly.type
_entity_poly.pdbx_seq_one_letter_code
_entity_poly.pdbx_strand_id
1 'polypeptide(L)'
;MMKESYKLLVTLNKNELRPLLDEKKILLSSLYSQAIAHCIDHATKHRDYTLFVALVEVFDTRDYKLFVSGWVCERLGLLSKMGPNGAVFARSGNPPNERMSWKVSLEEFAARKFKIALPVKKLVHDTKPVEKGRKSPKKIDMLDSWARLPGSYGSGKR
;
A
#
# COMPACT_ATOMS: atom_id res chain seq x y z
N MET A 1 14.15 -2.95 28.17
CA MET A 1 13.94 -1.83 27.22
C MET A 1 13.01 -2.18 26.05
N MET A 2 13.40 -2.94 25.01
CA MET A 2 12.53 -3.11 23.81
C MET A 2 11.20 -3.84 24.06
N LYS A 3 11.16 -4.80 25.00
CA LYS A 3 9.90 -5.47 25.39
C LYS A 3 8.96 -4.54 26.19
N GLU A 4 9.51 -3.58 26.92
CA GLU A 4 8.73 -2.64 27.73
C GLU A 4 8.04 -1.61 26.85
N SER A 5 8.70 -1.13 25.80
CA SER A 5 8.08 -0.21 24.84
C SER A 5 6.88 -0.85 24.13
N TYR A 6 6.93 -2.15 23.83
CA TYR A 6 5.77 -2.89 23.33
C TYR A 6 4.63 -2.93 24.35
N LYS A 7 4.91 -3.23 25.62
CA LYS A 7 3.89 -3.23 26.68
C LYS A 7 3.22 -1.85 26.81
N LEU A 8 3.99 -0.77 26.71
CA LEU A 8 3.46 0.59 26.73
C LEU A 8 2.50 0.86 25.57
N LEU A 9 2.80 0.38 24.35
CA LEU A 9 1.86 0.49 23.23
C LEU A 9 0.59 -0.33 23.45
N VAL A 10 0.70 -1.55 23.98
CA VAL A 10 -0.49 -2.36 24.32
C VAL A 10 -1.36 -1.66 25.36
N THR A 11 -0.75 -1.01 26.37
CA THR A 11 -1.52 -0.21 27.33
C THR A 11 -2.12 1.04 26.70
N LEU A 12 -1.44 1.65 25.74
CA LEU A 12 -1.93 2.82 25.01
C LEU A 12 -3.19 2.51 24.22
N ASN A 13 -3.27 1.34 23.58
CA ASN A 13 -4.47 0.90 22.84
C ASN A 13 -5.71 0.75 23.73
N LYS A 14 -5.52 0.52 25.03
CA LYS A 14 -6.63 0.39 25.99
C LYS A 14 -6.94 1.72 26.70
N ASN A 15 -6.15 2.75 26.46
CA ASN A 15 -6.26 4.01 27.17
C ASN A 15 -7.28 4.92 26.47
N GLU A 16 -8.24 5.43 27.23
CA GLU A 16 -9.26 6.37 26.76
C GLU A 16 -8.67 7.69 26.23
N LEU A 17 -7.44 8.03 26.66
CA LEU A 17 -6.72 9.21 26.20
C LEU A 17 -6.06 9.03 24.83
N ARG A 18 -6.04 7.81 24.26
CA ARG A 18 -5.44 7.56 22.95
C ARG A 18 -5.94 8.59 21.91
N PRO A 19 -7.25 8.82 21.70
CA PRO A 19 -7.72 9.67 20.61
C PRO A 19 -7.19 11.12 20.66
N LEU A 20 -6.72 11.58 21.83
CA LEU A 20 -6.12 12.90 22.03
C LEU A 20 -4.64 12.97 21.61
N LEU A 21 -3.99 11.82 21.39
CA LEU A 21 -2.59 11.75 21.00
C LEU A 21 -2.42 11.83 19.49
N ASP A 22 -1.41 12.60 19.08
CA ASP A 22 -1.02 12.76 17.68
C ASP A 22 -0.39 11.47 17.14
N GLU A 23 -1.08 10.82 16.21
CA GLU A 23 -0.66 9.59 15.54
C GLU A 23 0.70 9.72 14.86
N LYS A 24 0.99 10.89 14.26
CA LYS A 24 2.29 11.14 13.64
C LYS A 24 3.41 11.06 14.68
N LYS A 25 3.20 11.64 15.86
CA LYS A 25 4.20 11.61 16.93
C LYS A 25 4.39 10.19 17.48
N ILE A 26 3.31 9.41 17.57
CA ILE A 26 3.39 8.00 17.98
C ILE A 26 4.29 7.23 16.99
N LEU A 27 4.02 7.34 15.68
CA LEU A 27 4.79 6.62 14.66
C LEU A 27 6.28 7.01 14.64
N LEU A 28 6.57 8.31 14.78
CA LEU A 28 7.93 8.84 14.78
C LEU A 28 8.69 8.60 16.10
N SER A 29 8.00 8.11 17.15
CA SER A 29 8.61 7.93 18.46
C SER A 29 9.65 6.80 18.47
N SER A 30 10.68 6.98 19.30
CA SER A 30 11.68 5.94 19.55
C SER A 30 11.06 4.71 20.20
N LEU A 31 10.04 4.88 21.05
CA LEU A 31 9.29 3.80 21.69
C LEU A 31 8.61 2.90 20.67
N TYR A 32 7.98 3.50 19.64
CA TYR A 32 7.34 2.74 18.58
C TYR A 32 8.36 1.97 17.72
N SER A 33 9.48 2.61 17.37
CA SER A 33 10.59 1.95 16.68
C SER A 33 11.15 0.75 17.46
N GLN A 34 11.35 0.90 18.77
CA GLN A 34 11.80 -0.19 19.66
C GLN A 34 10.77 -1.31 19.75
N ALA A 35 9.48 -0.98 19.80
CA ALA A 35 8.41 -1.98 19.87
C ALA A 35 8.29 -2.79 18.57
N ILE A 36 8.45 -2.12 17.41
CA ILE A 36 8.54 -2.80 16.11
C ILE A 36 9.73 -3.76 16.08
N ALA A 37 10.91 -3.32 16.51
CA ALA A 37 12.10 -4.17 16.56
C ALA A 37 11.85 -5.42 17.42
N HIS A 38 11.24 -5.25 18.61
CA HIS A 38 10.84 -6.37 19.46
C HIS A 38 9.87 -7.35 18.77
N CYS A 39 8.87 -6.83 18.04
CA CYS A 39 7.91 -7.69 17.35
C CYS A 39 8.55 -8.46 16.19
N ILE A 40 9.50 -7.86 15.47
CA ILE A 40 10.29 -8.53 14.44
C ILE A 40 11.15 -9.65 15.05
N ASP A 41 11.87 -9.36 16.13
CA ASP A 41 12.69 -10.35 16.83
C ASP A 41 11.84 -11.52 17.36
N HIS A 42 10.65 -11.23 17.86
CA HIS A 42 9.72 -12.25 18.31
C HIS A 42 9.21 -13.10 17.13
N ALA A 43 8.80 -12.46 16.04
CA ALA A 43 8.28 -13.13 14.86
C ALA A 43 9.34 -14.01 14.17
N THR A 44 10.60 -13.57 14.14
CA THR A 44 11.69 -14.37 13.57
C THR A 44 12.00 -15.61 14.40
N LYS A 45 11.99 -15.49 15.74
CA LYS A 45 12.28 -16.60 16.67
C LYS A 45 11.13 -17.58 16.81
N HIS A 46 9.90 -17.09 16.98
CA HIS A 46 8.75 -17.90 17.36
C HIS A 46 7.76 -18.13 16.21
N ARG A 47 7.94 -17.47 15.06
CA ARG A 47 7.00 -17.50 13.91
C ARG A 47 5.58 -17.11 14.30
N ASP A 48 5.45 -16.28 15.33
CA ASP A 48 4.20 -15.72 15.81
C ASP A 48 4.09 -14.25 15.42
N TYR A 49 3.00 -13.92 14.71
CA TYR A 49 2.72 -12.61 14.13
C TYR A 49 1.62 -11.85 14.89
N THR A 50 1.08 -12.41 15.96
CA THR A 50 -0.03 -11.81 16.74
C THR A 50 0.35 -10.48 17.37
N LEU A 51 1.62 -10.27 17.70
CA LEU A 51 2.09 -9.02 18.32
C LEU A 51 1.93 -7.80 17.40
N PHE A 52 1.94 -7.99 16.08
CA PHE A 52 1.79 -6.90 15.11
C PHE A 52 0.40 -6.27 15.12
N VAL A 53 -0.63 -6.96 15.62
CA VAL A 53 -1.98 -6.42 15.72
C VAL A 53 -1.98 -5.16 16.58
N ALA A 54 -1.33 -5.20 17.74
CA ALA A 54 -1.25 -4.04 18.63
C ALA A 54 -0.50 -2.85 18.01
N LEU A 55 0.48 -3.12 17.14
CA LEU A 55 1.22 -2.07 16.43
C LEU A 55 0.38 -1.38 15.37
N VAL A 56 -0.48 -2.12 14.67
CA VAL A 56 -1.38 -1.54 13.66
C VAL A 56 -2.56 -0.82 14.30
N GLU A 57 -3.17 -1.43 15.31
CA GLU A 57 -4.39 -0.90 15.95
C GLU A 57 -4.13 0.30 16.87
N VAL A 58 -2.87 0.69 17.09
CA VAL A 58 -2.59 1.97 17.78
C VAL A 58 -2.97 3.17 16.93
N PHE A 59 -3.11 3.02 15.61
CA PHE A 59 -3.50 4.10 14.70
C PHE A 59 -4.99 4.02 14.38
N ASP A 60 -5.65 5.15 14.12
CA ASP A 60 -7.01 5.17 13.58
C ASP A 60 -6.97 5.54 12.09
N THR A 61 -6.02 6.40 11.70
CA THR A 61 -5.86 6.79 10.30
C THR A 61 -5.43 5.61 9.45
N ARG A 62 -6.18 5.41 8.36
CA ARG A 62 -5.95 4.33 7.39
C ARG A 62 -4.53 4.33 6.82
N ASP A 63 -3.98 5.49 6.50
CA ASP A 63 -2.63 5.60 5.91
C ASP A 63 -1.55 5.13 6.89
N TYR A 64 -1.70 5.35 8.20
CA TYR A 64 -0.76 4.82 9.18
C TYR A 64 -0.91 3.30 9.32
N LYS A 65 -2.14 2.79 9.43
CA LYS A 65 -2.42 1.35 9.51
C LYS A 65 -1.80 0.60 8.34
N LEU A 66 -2.08 1.06 7.12
CA LEU A 66 -1.62 0.44 5.89
C LEU A 66 -0.11 0.54 5.69
N PHE A 67 0.52 1.62 6.16
CA PHE A 67 1.98 1.79 6.08
C PHE A 67 2.66 0.77 6.97
N VAL A 68 2.25 0.67 8.24
CA VAL A 68 2.78 -0.30 9.19
C VAL A 68 2.53 -1.73 8.71
N SER A 69 1.31 -2.05 8.29
CA SER A 69 0.97 -3.40 7.83
C SER A 69 1.74 -3.77 6.56
N GLY A 70 1.85 -2.85 5.59
CA GLY A 70 2.57 -3.04 4.35
C GLY A 70 4.07 -3.25 4.60
N TRP A 71 4.66 -2.44 5.47
CA TRP A 71 6.07 -2.56 5.84
C TRP A 71 6.37 -3.90 6.52
N VAL A 72 5.54 -4.32 7.49
CA VAL A 72 5.68 -5.63 8.15
C VAL A 72 5.55 -6.78 7.15
N CYS A 73 4.60 -6.66 6.20
CA CYS A 73 4.41 -7.65 5.16
C CYS A 73 5.63 -7.80 4.26
N GLU A 74 6.20 -6.70 3.80
CA GLU A 74 7.38 -6.72 2.94
C GLU A 74 8.62 -7.23 3.70
N ARG A 75 8.81 -6.75 4.94
CA ARG A 75 9.93 -7.14 5.80
C ARG A 75 9.97 -8.65 6.07
N LEU A 76 8.81 -9.27 6.31
CA LEU A 76 8.70 -10.66 6.78
C LEU A 76 8.13 -11.63 5.73
N GLY A 77 7.82 -11.18 4.51
CA GLY A 77 7.22 -12.04 3.48
C GLY A 77 5.78 -12.47 3.82
N LEU A 78 5.01 -11.55 4.42
CA LEU A 78 3.65 -11.80 4.88
C LEU A 78 2.61 -11.14 3.95
N LEU A 79 1.36 -11.55 4.14
CA LEU A 79 0.15 -10.89 3.66
C LEU A 79 -0.62 -10.40 4.87
N SER A 80 -1.25 -9.23 4.74
CA SER A 80 -2.15 -8.70 5.76
C SER A 80 -3.56 -8.58 5.20
N LYS A 81 -4.54 -8.83 6.06
CA LYS A 81 -5.95 -8.51 5.83
C LYS A 81 -6.52 -7.86 7.08
N MET A 82 -7.46 -6.95 6.91
CA MET A 82 -8.22 -6.43 8.06
C MET A 82 -9.31 -7.45 8.40
N GLY A 83 -9.25 -8.00 9.60
CA GLY A 83 -10.29 -8.86 10.17
C GLY A 83 -11.18 -8.10 11.16
N PRO A 84 -12.20 -8.78 11.72
CA PRO A 84 -13.10 -8.18 12.71
C PRO A 84 -12.37 -7.76 14.00
N ASN A 85 -11.26 -8.41 14.33
CA ASN A 85 -10.47 -8.15 15.54
C ASN A 85 -9.15 -7.40 15.23
N GLY A 86 -9.10 -6.69 14.09
CA GLY A 86 -7.93 -5.94 13.64
C GLY A 86 -7.13 -6.65 12.55
N ALA A 87 -5.91 -6.16 12.31
CA ALA A 87 -5.02 -6.72 11.28
C ALA A 87 -4.69 -8.19 11.52
N VAL A 88 -4.77 -9.02 10.49
CA VAL A 88 -4.39 -10.44 10.52
C VAL A 88 -3.27 -10.66 9.51
N PHE A 89 -2.19 -11.31 9.96
CA PHE A 89 -1.01 -11.59 9.15
C PHE A 89 -0.88 -13.08 8.85
N ALA A 90 -0.56 -13.42 7.60
CA ALA A 90 -0.33 -14.78 7.13
C ALA A 90 0.88 -14.81 6.20
N ARG A 91 1.46 -15.98 5.92
CA ARG A 91 2.59 -16.08 4.97
C ARG A 91 2.13 -15.87 3.53
N SER A 92 2.91 -15.11 2.78
CA SER A 92 2.62 -14.77 1.37
C SER A 92 3.15 -15.79 0.37
N GLY A 93 4.22 -16.52 0.74
CA GLY A 93 5.05 -17.28 -0.21
C GLY A 93 6.15 -16.43 -0.85
N ASN A 94 6.06 -15.09 -0.79
CA ASN A 94 7.13 -14.19 -1.16
C ASN A 94 8.30 -14.24 -0.14
N PRO A 95 9.56 -14.09 -0.59
CA PRO A 95 10.70 -14.05 0.31
C PRO A 95 10.69 -12.78 1.18
N PRO A 96 11.15 -12.86 2.44
CA PRO A 96 11.27 -11.71 3.33
C PRO A 96 12.35 -10.73 2.85
N ASN A 97 12.10 -9.42 2.95
CA ASN A 97 13.08 -8.38 2.65
C ASN A 97 13.89 -7.98 3.90
N GLU A 98 14.92 -8.77 4.23
CA GLU A 98 15.77 -8.54 5.42
C GLU A 98 16.65 -7.29 5.36
N ARG A 99 16.70 -6.58 4.22
CA ARG A 99 17.44 -5.32 4.08
C ARG A 99 16.56 -4.10 4.32
N MET A 100 15.24 -4.27 4.37
CA MET A 100 14.30 -3.17 4.57
C MET A 100 14.47 -2.57 5.97
N SER A 101 14.81 -1.28 6.02
CA SER A 101 15.02 -0.54 7.28
C SER A 101 13.77 0.25 7.65
N TRP A 102 13.31 0.11 8.90
CA TRP A 102 12.17 0.86 9.42
C TRP A 102 12.38 2.38 9.28
N LYS A 103 13.56 2.86 9.66
CA LYS A 103 13.90 4.28 9.66
C LYS A 103 13.83 4.88 8.26
N VAL A 104 14.42 4.19 7.27
CA VAL A 104 14.44 4.65 5.88
C VAL A 104 13.02 4.69 5.31
N SER A 105 12.24 3.63 5.50
CA SER A 105 10.84 3.59 5.03
C SER A 105 9.96 4.66 5.69
N LEU A 106 10.22 4.98 6.96
CA LEU A 106 9.50 6.02 7.69
C LEU A 106 9.89 7.43 7.22
N GLU A 107 11.15 7.67 6.88
CA GLU A 107 11.61 8.92 6.25
C GLU A 107 10.97 9.11 4.86
N GLU A 108 10.91 8.05 4.05
CA GLU A 108 10.22 8.08 2.75
C GLU A 108 8.71 8.36 2.90
N PHE A 109 8.07 7.75 3.89
CA PHE A 109 6.66 7.99 4.18
C PHE A 109 6.40 9.42 4.68
N ALA A 110 7.29 9.95 5.51
CA ALA A 110 7.25 11.34 5.97
C ALA A 110 7.46 12.33 4.81
N ALA A 111 8.38 12.04 3.88
CA ALA A 111 8.59 12.84 2.67
C ALA A 111 7.33 12.90 1.78
N ARG A 112 6.52 11.83 1.78
CA ARG A 112 5.21 11.77 1.11
C ARG A 112 4.06 12.37 1.93
N LYS A 113 4.36 13.15 2.97
CA LYS A 113 3.38 13.76 3.87
C LYS A 113 2.44 12.74 4.53
N PHE A 114 2.96 11.54 4.85
CA PHE A 114 2.22 10.45 5.47
C PHE A 114 1.03 9.95 4.65
N LYS A 115 1.12 10.05 3.32
CA LYS A 115 0.12 9.50 2.41
C LYS A 115 0.64 8.27 1.72
N ILE A 116 -0.17 7.20 1.71
CA ILE A 116 0.18 6.00 0.96
C ILE A 116 -0.10 6.23 -0.51
N ALA A 117 0.94 5.99 -1.32
CA ALA A 117 0.75 5.75 -2.73
C ALA A 117 0.20 4.34 -2.89
N LEU A 118 -1.13 4.21 -2.87
CA LEU A 118 -1.75 2.93 -3.20
C LEU A 118 -1.36 2.62 -4.64
N PRO A 119 -0.81 1.43 -4.95
CA PRO A 119 -0.77 1.00 -6.33
C PRO A 119 -2.22 0.94 -6.78
N VAL A 120 -2.63 1.91 -7.60
CA VAL A 120 -3.86 1.81 -8.38
C VAL A 120 -3.71 0.48 -9.09
N LYS A 121 -4.55 -0.50 -8.74
CA LYS A 121 -4.64 -1.74 -9.49
C LYS A 121 -4.71 -1.30 -10.95
N LYS A 122 -3.63 -1.48 -11.70
CA LYS A 122 -3.79 -1.71 -13.14
C LYS A 122 -4.63 -2.96 -13.14
N LEU A 123 -5.92 -2.81 -13.43
CA LEU A 123 -6.76 -3.92 -13.81
C LEU A 123 -5.93 -4.60 -14.89
N VAL A 124 -5.31 -5.72 -14.53
CA VAL A 124 -4.69 -6.62 -15.48
C VAL A 124 -5.89 -7.09 -16.28
N HIS A 125 -6.18 -6.36 -17.35
CA HIS A 125 -7.00 -6.89 -18.40
C HIS A 125 -6.23 -8.11 -18.86
N ASP A 126 -6.76 -9.29 -18.56
CA ASP A 126 -6.42 -10.52 -19.26
C ASP A 126 -6.64 -10.28 -20.75
N THR A 127 -5.65 -9.69 -21.41
CA THR A 127 -5.48 -9.80 -22.84
C THR A 127 -4.39 -10.82 -23.05
N LYS A 128 -4.83 -12.07 -23.12
CA LYS A 128 -4.20 -13.09 -23.98
C LYS A 128 -3.80 -12.39 -25.30
N PRO A 129 -2.63 -12.70 -25.89
CA PRO A 129 -2.27 -12.15 -27.19
C PRO A 129 -3.21 -12.77 -28.24
N VAL A 130 -4.32 -12.11 -28.53
CA VAL A 130 -5.15 -12.44 -29.68
C VAL A 130 -4.50 -11.75 -30.88
N GLU A 131 -4.04 -12.58 -31.81
CA GLU A 131 -3.47 -12.21 -33.09
C GLU A 131 -4.28 -11.09 -33.77
N LYS A 132 -3.59 -10.08 -34.29
CA LYS A 132 -4.16 -8.97 -35.04
C LYS A 132 -4.76 -9.47 -36.36
N GLY A 133 -6.02 -9.90 -36.32
CA GLY A 133 -6.87 -10.03 -37.50
C GLY A 133 -7.22 -8.65 -38.06
N ARG A 134 -6.76 -8.35 -39.28
CA ARG A 134 -7.06 -7.12 -40.04
C ARG A 134 -8.57 -6.92 -40.17
N LYS A 135 -9.10 -5.79 -39.66
CA LYS A 135 -10.49 -5.37 -39.91
C LYS A 135 -10.55 -4.62 -41.23
N SER A 136 -11.34 -5.14 -42.17
CA SER A 136 -11.69 -4.49 -43.44
C SER A 136 -12.43 -3.15 -43.20
N PRO A 137 -12.21 -2.12 -44.02
CA PRO A 137 -12.83 -0.81 -43.83
C PRO A 137 -14.34 -0.86 -44.10
N LYS A 138 -15.12 -0.32 -43.14
CA LYS A 138 -16.57 -0.12 -43.27
C LYS A 138 -16.82 0.93 -44.38
N LYS A 139 -17.69 0.61 -45.34
CA LYS A 139 -18.25 1.58 -46.29
C LYS A 139 -19.01 2.64 -45.50
N ILE A 140 -18.48 3.85 -45.46
CA ILE A 140 -19.18 5.02 -44.94
C ILE A 140 -19.90 5.65 -46.14
N ASP A 141 -21.21 5.83 -46.02
CA ASP A 141 -22.03 6.49 -47.03
C ASP A 141 -21.62 7.97 -47.11
N MET A 142 -21.12 8.38 -48.28
CA MET A 142 -20.46 9.68 -48.52
C MET A 142 -21.46 10.85 -48.67
N LEU A 143 -22.74 10.60 -48.39
CA LEU A 143 -23.79 11.61 -48.45
C LEU A 143 -24.21 12.15 -47.07
N ASP A 144 -23.96 11.38 -45.98
CA ASP A 144 -24.39 11.74 -44.61
C ASP A 144 -23.25 12.15 -43.68
N SER A 145 -22.08 12.47 -44.22
CA SER A 145 -20.97 12.98 -43.41
C SER A 145 -21.14 14.48 -43.13
N TRP A 146 -21.41 14.80 -41.85
CA TRP A 146 -21.52 16.16 -41.25
C TRP A 146 -20.28 17.07 -41.42
N ALA A 147 -19.24 16.60 -42.13
CA ALA A 147 -17.99 17.30 -42.36
C ALA A 147 -17.82 17.78 -43.82
N ARG A 148 -18.92 17.94 -44.58
CA ARG A 148 -18.90 18.72 -45.83
C ARG A 148 -18.87 20.22 -45.50
N LEU A 149 -17.71 20.71 -45.08
CA LEU A 149 -17.40 22.13 -45.14
C LEU A 149 -17.12 22.48 -46.62
N PRO A 150 -17.89 23.39 -47.23
CA PRO A 150 -17.65 23.79 -48.61
C PRO A 150 -16.42 24.69 -48.68
N GLY A 151 -15.40 24.26 -49.42
CA GLY A 151 -14.24 25.11 -49.76
C GLY A 151 -12.94 24.65 -49.12
N SER A 152 -12.30 23.66 -49.73
CA SER A 152 -10.84 23.66 -49.87
C SER A 152 -10.48 22.80 -51.06
N TYR A 153 -10.37 23.47 -52.21
CA TYR A 153 -9.86 22.90 -53.45
C TYR A 153 -8.41 22.46 -53.26
N GLY A 154 -8.10 21.30 -53.82
CA GLY A 154 -6.81 20.64 -53.68
C GLY A 154 -5.62 21.46 -54.20
N SER A 155 -4.47 21.19 -53.58
CA SER A 155 -3.16 21.44 -54.18
C SER A 155 -2.38 20.13 -54.08
N GLY A 156 -2.46 19.34 -55.15
CA GLY A 156 -1.57 18.22 -55.38
C GLY A 156 -0.19 18.75 -55.76
N LYS A 157 0.86 18.23 -55.14
CA LYS A 157 2.23 18.31 -55.69
C LYS A 157 2.60 16.95 -56.26
N ARG A 158 3.18 17.04 -57.45
CA ARG A 158 3.65 15.97 -58.35
C ARG A 158 4.55 14.96 -57.67
#